data_AF-A0A7V1D1T4-F1
#
_entry.id   AF-A0A7V1D1T4-F1
#
_cell.length_a   1.000
_cell.length_b   1.000
_cell.length_c   1.000
_cell.angle_alpha   90.00
_cell.angle_beta   90.00
_cell.angle_gamma   90.00
#
_symmetry.space_group_name_H-M   'P 1'
#
loop_
_entity.id
_entity.type
_entity.pdbx_description
1 polymer ?
#
loop_
_entity_poly.entity_id
_entity_poly.type
_entity_poly.pdbx_seq_one_letter_code
_entity_poly.pdbx_strand_id
1 'polypeptide(L)' 'RYTSEPQWQFSKYVGNVSKYTLENVVIDNYYFGVASVSKDGVESPVVFPGDVGSFDHNIK' A
#
# COMPACT_ATOMS: atom_id res chain seq x y z
N ARG A 1 0.06 5.25 5.20
CA ARG A 1 0.66 6.02 6.33
C ARG A 1 0.78 7.47 5.89
N TYR A 2 0.51 8.46 6.75
CA TYR A 2 0.76 9.87 6.38
C TYR A 2 2.24 10.11 6.06
N THR A 3 2.54 11.06 5.18
CA THR A 3 3.94 11.42 4.87
C THR A 3 4.70 11.97 6.06
N SER A 4 4.00 12.56 7.04
CA SER A 4 4.58 13.10 8.27
C SER A 4 4.78 12.08 9.39
N GLU A 5 4.27 10.85 9.24
CA GLU A 5 4.19 9.88 10.34
C GLU A 5 5.19 8.74 10.17
N PRO A 6 5.85 8.27 11.24
CA PRO A 6 6.86 7.21 11.14
C PRO A 6 6.26 5.80 11.12
N GLN A 7 5.03 5.61 11.60
CA GLN A 7 4.39 4.28 11.73
C GLN A 7 3.13 4.15 10.87
N TRP A 8 2.79 2.92 10.45
CA TRP A 8 1.52 2.67 9.77
C TRP A 8 0.33 2.96 10.68
N GLN A 9 -0.62 3.73 10.18
CA GLN A 9 -1.80 4.16 10.95
C GLN A 9 -3.11 3.59 10.42
N PHE A 10 -3.10 3.06 9.19
CA PHE A 10 -4.29 2.61 8.49
C PHE A 10 -3.99 1.31 7.76
N SER A 11 -4.93 0.38 7.77
CA SER A 11 -4.91 -0.85 6.99
C SER A 11 -6.31 -1.15 6.44
N LYS A 12 -6.37 -1.90 5.34
CA LYS A 12 -7.63 -2.35 4.73
C LYS A 12 -7.45 -3.74 4.13
N TYR A 13 -8.26 -4.69 4.57
CA TYR A 13 -8.35 -6.01 3.95
C TYR A 13 -9.15 -5.93 2.66
N VAL A 14 -8.57 -6.43 1.56
CA VAL A 14 -9.17 -6.40 0.22
C VAL A 14 -9.58 -7.79 -0.29
N GLY A 15 -9.35 -8.84 0.52
CA GLY A 15 -9.65 -10.23 0.18
C GLY A 15 -8.63 -10.87 -0.76
N ASN A 16 -9.00 -12.02 -1.34
CA ASN A 16 -8.14 -12.78 -2.25
C ASN A 16 -8.26 -12.25 -3.68
N VAL A 17 -7.63 -11.10 -3.94
CA VAL A 17 -7.61 -10.44 -5.26
C VAL A 17 -6.19 -10.05 -5.65
N SER A 18 -5.92 -10.05 -6.95
CA SER A 18 -4.63 -9.61 -7.51
C SER A 18 -4.58 -8.09 -7.79
N LYS A 19 -5.74 -7.42 -7.81
CA LYS A 19 -5.87 -5.97 -8.04
C LYS A 19 -7.02 -5.42 -7.22
N TYR A 20 -6.80 -4.24 -6.64
CA TYR A 20 -7.81 -3.48 -5.92
C TYR A 20 -7.59 -1.98 -6.14
N THR A 21 -8.66 -1.21 -6.22
CA THR A 21 -8.60 0.26 -6.38
C THR A 21 -9.14 0.92 -5.11
N LEU A 22 -8.35 1.80 -4.51
CA LEU A 22 -8.80 2.66 -3.42
C LEU A 22 -9.48 3.90 -4.00
N GLU A 23 -10.79 3.97 -3.87
CA GLU A 23 -11.56 5.14 -4.27
C GLU A 23 -11.57 6.21 -3.17
N ASN A 24 -11.64 7.48 -3.59
CA ASN A 24 -11.75 8.64 -2.70
C ASN A 24 -10.58 8.80 -1.71
N VAL A 25 -9.36 8.44 -2.15
CA VAL A 25 -8.13 8.66 -1.38
C VAL A 25 -7.23 9.65 -2.12
N VAL A 26 -6.81 10.72 -1.43
CA VAL A 26 -5.84 11.70 -1.95
C VAL A 26 -4.44 11.15 -1.78
N ILE A 27 -3.83 10.65 -2.87
CA ILE A 27 -2.58 9.88 -2.82
C ILE A 27 -1.37 10.65 -2.29
N ASP A 28 -1.32 11.97 -2.49
CA ASP A 28 -0.14 12.79 -2.17
C ASP A 28 0.21 12.81 -0.67
N ASN A 29 -0.80 12.59 0.18
CA ASN A 29 -0.63 12.63 1.63
C ASN A 29 -0.22 11.28 2.23
N TYR A 30 -0.12 10.22 1.43
CA TYR A 30 0.07 8.86 1.94
C TYR A 30 1.18 8.09 1.24
N TYR A 31 1.93 7.34 2.05
CA TYR A 31 2.64 6.16 1.60
C TYR A 31 1.72 4.94 1.60
N PHE A 32 1.86 4.11 0.57
CA PHE A 32 1.11 2.87 0.37
C PHE A 32 2.04 1.67 0.45
N GLY A 33 1.53 0.57 0.99
CA GLY A 33 2.22 -0.70 1.04
C GLY A 33 1.22 -1.85 0.98
N VAL A 34 1.68 -3.00 0.49
CA VAL A 34 0.87 -4.21 0.35
C VAL A 34 1.55 -5.33 1.12
N ALA A 35 0.76 -6.09 1.88
CA ALA A 35 1.19 -7.30 2.56
C ALA A 35 0.20 -8.42 2.28
N SER A 36 0.70 -9.65 2.16
CA SER A 36 -0.14 -10.85 2.16
C SER A 36 -0.39 -11.32 3.58
N VAL A 37 -1.57 -11.85 3.85
CA VAL A 37 -1.93 -12.42 5.15
C VAL A 37 -2.29 -13.89 4.98
N SER A 38 -1.66 -14.76 5.78
CA SER A 38 -1.97 -16.20 5.76
C SER A 38 -3.36 -16.47 6.34
N LYS A 39 -3.89 -17.68 6.13
CA LYS A 39 -5.17 -18.11 6.73
C LYS A 39 -5.16 -18.05 8.25
N ASP A 40 -3.97 -18.16 8.86
CA ASP A 40 -3.77 -18.13 10.31
C ASP A 40 -3.52 -16.71 10.83
N GLY A 41 -3.61 -15.69 9.96
CA GLY A 41 -3.48 -14.27 10.34
C GLY A 41 -2.05 -13.73 10.37
N VAL A 42 -1.07 -14.47 9.83
CA VAL A 42 0.32 -14.01 9.78
C VAL A 42 0.53 -13.09 8.58
N GLU A 43 0.96 -11.86 8.84
CA GLU A 43 1.27 -10.87 7.81
C GLU A 43 2.72 -11.01 7.31
N SER A 44 2.92 -10.89 6.01
CA SER A 44 4.24 -10.72 5.42
C SER A 44 4.79 -9.31 5.72
N PRO A 45 6.10 -9.07 5.54
CA PRO A 45 6.63 -7.72 5.44
C PRO A 45 5.84 -6.89 4.40
N VAL A 46 5.65 -5.61 4.70
CA VAL A 46 4.98 -4.67 3.80
C VAL A 46 5.91 -4.30 2.66
N VAL A 47 5.44 -4.46 1.42
CA VAL A 47 6.17 -4.12 0.20
C VAL A 47 5.61 -2.83 -0.39
N PHE A 48 6.48 -1.94 -0.85
CA PHE A 48 6.13 -0.68 -1.51
C PHE A 48 6.05 -0.87 -3.03
N PRO A 49 5.15 -0.16 -3.74
CA PRO A 49 5.20 -0.09 -5.19
C PRO A 49 6.41 0.73 -5.65
N GLY A 50 7.26 0.16 -6.52
CA GLY A 50 8.40 0.83 -7.16
C GLY A 50 9.68 0.91 -6.32
N ASP A 51 10.76 1.43 -6.91
CA ASP A 51 11.90 1.97 -6.16
C ASP A 51 11.37 3.02 -5.18
N VAL A 52 11.93 3.08 -3.96
CA VAL A 52 11.45 3.94 -2.87
C VAL A 52 11.00 5.33 -3.34
N GLY A 53 9.68 5.53 -3.44
CA GLY A 53 9.08 6.82 -3.81
C GLY A 53 8.91 7.11 -5.30
N SER A 54 9.19 6.18 -6.22
CA SER A 54 8.91 6.37 -7.65
C SER A 54 7.52 5.82 -8.01
N PHE A 55 6.58 6.75 -8.26
CA PHE A 55 5.32 6.46 -8.94
C PHE A 55 5.42 6.63 -10.47
N ASP A 56 6.65 6.72 -11.03
CA ASP A 56 6.85 6.98 -12.46
C ASP A 56 6.26 5.84 -13.31
N HIS A 57 5.07 6.09 -13.82
CA HIS A 57 4.68 5.58 -15.12
C HIS A 57 5.60 6.27 -16.14
N ASN A 58 6.39 5.49 -16.85
CA ASN A 58 6.86 5.87 -18.19
C ASN A 58 5.64 6.35 -19.01
N ILE A 59 5.44 7.66 -19.07
CA ILE A 59 4.64 8.31 -20.10
C ILE A 59 5.67 8.73 -21.15
N LYS A 60 5.52 8.20 -22.36
CA LYS A 60 6.33 8.61 -23.52
C LYS A 60 6.20 10.11 -23.78
#